data_AF-A0A1Y6JUI8-F1
#
_entry.id   AF-A0A1Y6JUI8-F1
#
_cell.length_a   1.000
_cell.length_b   1.000
_cell.length_c   1.000
_cell.angle_alpha   90.00
_cell.angle_beta   90.00
_cell.angle_gamma   90.00
#
_symmetry.space_group_name_H-M   'P 1'
#
loop_
_entity.id
_entity.type
_entity.pdbx_description
1 polymer ?
#
loop_
_entity_poly.entity_id
_entity_poly.type
_entity_poly.pdbx_seq_one_letter_code
_entity_poly.pdbx_strand_id
1 'polypeptide(L)'
;MQVLLAAGQAKQALLHAIAAHQHGQTLNLQPGHHHLVTAHQAQNQLTARLADQQQSPDVLTCHAMDTLMAVESNYELVQALLSDSSAR
;
A
#
# COMPACT_ATOMS: atom_id res chain seq x y z
N MET A 1 0.84 14.36 -0.26
CA MET A 1 2.10 13.91 0.38
C MET A 1 1.90 12.80 1.42
N GLN A 2 0.95 12.88 2.37
CA GLN A 2 0.71 11.79 3.33
C GLN A 2 0.38 10.43 2.69
N VAL A 3 -0.33 10.44 1.54
CA VAL A 3 -0.56 9.25 0.70
C VAL A 3 0.75 8.53 0.37
N LEU A 4 1.74 9.29 -0.13
CA LEU A 4 3.04 8.75 -0.53
C LEU A 4 3.82 8.17 0.67
N LEU A 5 3.79 8.86 1.82
CA LEU A 5 4.47 8.39 3.03
C LEU A 5 3.86 7.09 3.55
N ALA A 6 2.53 7.02 3.65
CA ALA A 6 1.84 5.81 4.12
C ALA A 6 2.00 4.64 3.13
N ALA A 7 1.94 4.90 1.81
CA ALA A 7 2.23 3.90 0.79
C ALA A 7 3.69 3.40 0.87
N GLY A 8 4.65 4.29 1.12
CA GLY A 8 6.05 3.92 1.35
C GLY A 8 6.24 3.02 2.57
N GLN A 9 5.55 3.34 3.68
CA GLN A 9 5.55 2.50 4.89
C GLN A 9 4.91 1.13 4.63
N ALA A 10 3.81 1.08 3.88
CA ALA A 10 3.19 -0.18 3.46
C ALA A 10 4.17 -1.04 2.64
N LYS A 11 4.88 -0.43 1.68
CA LYS A 11 5.90 -1.10 0.87
C LYS A 11 7.03 -1.65 1.73
N GLN A 12 7.54 -0.85 2.65
CA GLN A 12 8.62 -1.26 3.54
C GLN A 12 8.18 -2.42 4.45
N ALA A 13 6.97 -2.36 5.02
CA ALA A 13 6.42 -3.43 5.82
C ALA A 13 6.24 -4.73 5.01
N LEU A 14 5.76 -4.63 3.76
CA LEU A 14 5.62 -5.77 2.86
C LEU A 14 6.98 -6.43 2.57
N LEU A 15 7.99 -5.63 2.20
CA LEU A 15 9.34 -6.15 1.92
C LEU A 15 9.96 -6.79 3.16
N HIS A 16 9.77 -6.20 4.34
CA HIS A 16 10.24 -6.77 5.60
C HIS A 16 9.55 -8.11 5.89
N ALA A 17 8.24 -8.21 5.68
CA ALA A 17 7.49 -9.44 5.87
C ALA A 17 7.99 -10.55 4.92
N ILE A 18 8.19 -10.23 3.64
CA ILE A 18 8.75 -11.18 2.65
C ILE A 18 10.14 -11.65 3.07
N ALA A 19 11.02 -10.72 3.45
CA ALA A 19 12.36 -11.05 3.89
C ALA A 19 12.36 -11.94 5.14
N ALA A 20 11.52 -11.61 6.14
CA ALA A 20 11.36 -12.43 7.35
C ALA A 20 10.89 -13.85 7.02
N HIS A 21 9.94 -13.98 6.08
CA HIS A 21 9.43 -15.29 5.64
C HIS A 21 10.50 -16.15 4.96
N GLN A 22 11.37 -15.54 4.14
CA GLN A 22 12.53 -16.22 3.55
C GLN A 22 13.52 -16.77 4.59
N HIS A 23 13.51 -16.22 5.82
CA HIS A 23 14.30 -16.71 6.95
C HIS A 23 13.52 -17.66 7.87
N GLY A 24 12.40 -18.21 7.41
CA GLY A 24 11.62 -19.21 8.14
C GLY A 24 10.60 -18.66 9.14
N GLN A 25 10.39 -17.34 9.17
CA GLN A 25 9.32 -16.75 9.99
C GLN A 25 7.96 -16.90 9.29
N THR A 26 6.88 -16.88 10.08
CA THR A 26 5.52 -16.80 9.52
C THR A 26 5.35 -15.46 8.81
N LEU A 27 4.87 -15.49 7.56
CA LEU A 27 4.62 -14.27 6.82
C LEU A 27 3.48 -13.48 7.47
N ASN A 28 3.79 -12.31 8.03
CA ASN A 28 2.81 -11.42 8.66
C ASN A 28 2.60 -10.16 7.81
N LEU A 29 1.46 -10.10 7.12
CA LEU A 29 1.08 -8.97 6.27
C LEU A 29 0.27 -7.88 6.99
N GLN A 30 -0.10 -8.08 8.26
CA GLN A 30 -0.96 -7.15 8.99
C GLN A 30 -0.37 -5.73 9.12
N PRO A 31 0.95 -5.53 9.37
CA PRO A 31 1.53 -4.20 9.40
C PRO A 31 1.42 -3.46 8.05
N GLY A 32 1.66 -4.17 6.94
CA GLY A 32 1.51 -3.61 5.59
C GLY A 32 0.08 -3.18 5.30
N HIS A 33 -0.90 -4.01 5.69
CA HIS A 33 -2.33 -3.70 5.55
C HIS A 33 -2.73 -2.43 6.31
N HIS A 34 -2.25 -2.26 7.56
CA HIS A 34 -2.56 -1.06 8.34
C HIS A 34 -2.07 0.23 7.65
N HIS A 35 -0.88 0.20 7.05
CA HIS A 35 -0.36 1.33 6.30
C HIS A 35 -1.11 1.57 4.98
N LEU A 36 -1.57 0.51 4.29
CA LEU A 36 -2.44 0.64 3.11
C LEU A 36 -3.77 1.34 3.45
N VAL A 37 -4.43 0.91 4.53
CA VAL A 37 -5.67 1.56 5.01
C VAL A 37 -5.42 3.03 5.32
N THR A 38 -4.30 3.36 5.97
CA THR A 38 -3.91 4.74 6.26
C THR A 38 -3.68 5.55 4.98
N ALA A 39 -3.03 4.95 3.98
CA ALA A 39 -2.78 5.60 2.69
C ALA A 39 -4.09 5.88 1.93
N HIS A 40 -5.03 4.94 1.91
CA HIS A 40 -6.36 5.10 1.31
C HIS A 40 -7.20 6.17 2.02
N GLN A 41 -7.16 6.22 3.35
CA GLN A 41 -7.80 7.31 4.11
C GLN A 41 -7.22 8.67 3.72
N ALA A 42 -5.90 8.78 3.59
CA ALA A 42 -5.24 9.99 3.13
C ALA A 42 -5.58 10.34 1.67
N GLN A 43 -5.74 9.34 0.80
CA GLN A 43 -6.17 9.53 -0.60
C GLN A 43 -7.58 10.12 -0.63
N ASN A 44 -8.52 9.53 0.11
CA ASN A 44 -9.91 10.01 0.16
C ASN A 44 -9.98 11.49 0.60
N GLN A 45 -9.22 11.85 1.64
CA GLN A 45 -9.14 13.24 2.10
C GLN A 45 -8.54 14.18 1.05
N LEU A 46 -7.51 13.73 0.33
CA LEU A 46 -6.87 14.51 -0.73
C LEU A 46 -7.83 14.72 -1.91
N THR A 47 -8.47 13.66 -2.38
CA THR A 47 -9.43 13.72 -3.49
C THR A 47 -10.63 14.61 -3.16
N ALA A 48 -11.16 14.54 -1.93
CA ALA A 48 -12.23 15.42 -1.48
C ALA A 48 -11.80 16.90 -1.53
N ARG A 49 -10.60 17.23 -1.02
CA ARG A 49 -10.08 18.60 -1.06
C ARG A 49 -9.87 19.11 -2.48
N LEU A 50 -9.34 18.29 -3.38
CA LEU A 50 -9.17 18.65 -4.78
C LEU A 50 -10.52 18.94 -5.46
N ALA A 51 -11.53 18.10 -5.19
CA ALA A 51 -12.88 18.30 -5.71
C ALA A 51 -13.52 19.59 -5.17
N ASP A 52 -13.46 19.82 -3.86
CA ASP A 52 -14.00 21.04 -3.22
C ASP A 52 -13.36 22.32 -3.77
N GLN A 53 -12.07 22.26 -4.10
CA GLN A 53 -11.30 23.39 -4.65
C GLN A 53 -11.36 23.48 -6.18
N GLN A 54 -12.04 22.54 -6.85
CA GLN A 54 -12.06 22.39 -8.32
C GLN A 54 -10.64 22.38 -8.92
N GLN A 55 -9.70 21.75 -8.23
CA GLN A 55 -8.31 21.66 -8.63
C GLN A 55 -8.02 20.30 -9.28
N SER A 56 -7.23 20.34 -10.34
CA SER A 56 -6.61 19.14 -10.89
C SER A 56 -5.43 18.71 -10.03
N PRO A 57 -5.15 17.40 -9.90
CA PRO A 57 -3.97 16.92 -9.20
C PRO A 57 -2.69 17.39 -9.92
N ASP A 58 -1.68 17.75 -9.14
CA ASP A 58 -0.33 17.99 -9.66
C ASP A 58 0.42 16.66 -9.88
N VAL A 59 1.60 16.75 -10.52
CA VAL A 59 2.44 15.57 -10.85
C VAL A 59 2.77 14.74 -9.61
N LEU A 60 3.04 15.40 -8.48
CA LEU A 60 3.37 14.73 -7.23
C LEU A 60 2.17 13.99 -6.65
N THR A 61 0.97 14.55 -6.77
CA THR A 61 -0.28 13.91 -6.37
C THR A 61 -0.56 12.68 -7.21
N CYS A 62 -0.40 12.78 -8.55
CA CYS A 62 -0.49 11.63 -9.44
C CYS A 62 0.49 10.53 -9.03
N HIS A 63 1.77 10.87 -8.84
CA HIS A 63 2.79 9.92 -8.43
C HIS A 63 2.49 9.26 -7.07
N ALA A 64 1.92 9.99 -6.12
CA ALA A 64 1.52 9.43 -4.83
C ALA A 64 0.40 8.40 -4.97
N MET A 65 -0.59 8.66 -5.84
CA MET A 65 -1.68 7.72 -6.14
C MET A 65 -1.15 6.49 -6.90
N ASP A 66 -0.30 6.67 -7.90
CA ASP A 66 0.33 5.57 -8.64
C ASP A 66 1.15 4.66 -7.71
N THR A 67 1.89 5.27 -6.79
CA THR A 67 2.68 4.53 -5.79
C THR A 67 1.79 3.73 -4.87
N LEU A 68 0.68 4.30 -4.39
CA LEU A 68 -0.29 3.58 -3.56
C LEU A 68 -0.85 2.37 -4.32
N MET A 69 -1.35 2.56 -5.55
CA MET A 69 -1.91 1.47 -6.35
C MET A 69 -0.89 0.37 -6.65
N ALA A 70 0.36 0.73 -6.94
CA ALA A 70 1.43 -0.25 -7.15
C ALA A 70 1.74 -1.06 -5.88
N VAL A 71 1.72 -0.43 -4.70
CA VAL A 71 2.00 -1.12 -3.43
C VAL A 71 0.83 -2.02 -3.04
N GLU A 72 -0.41 -1.58 -3.25
CA GLU A 72 -1.61 -2.40 -3.04
C GLU A 72 -1.60 -3.64 -3.94
N SER A 73 -1.32 -3.48 -5.23
CA SER A 73 -1.23 -4.62 -6.15
C SER A 73 -0.16 -5.63 -5.73
N ASN A 74 1.01 -5.17 -5.24
CA ASN A 74 2.04 -6.05 -4.71
C ASN A 74 1.59 -6.80 -3.44
N TYR A 75 0.85 -6.12 -2.56
CA TYR A 75 0.29 -6.73 -1.36
C TYR A 75 -0.69 -7.86 -1.69
N GLU A 76 -1.63 -7.59 -2.60
CA GLU A 76 -2.64 -8.55 -3.05
C GLU A 76 -1.99 -9.77 -3.71
N LEU A 77 -0.98 -9.55 -4.55
CA LEU A 77 -0.23 -10.63 -5.18
C LEU A 77 0.41 -11.55 -4.14
N VAL A 78 1.06 -11.00 -3.13
CA VAL A 78 1.69 -11.79 -2.06
C VAL A 78 0.64 -12.57 -1.28
N GLN A 79 -0.51 -11.97 -0.98
CA GLN A 79 -1.61 -12.65 -0.30
C GLN A 79 -2.20 -13.81 -1.15
N ALA A 80 -2.34 -13.61 -2.46
CA ALA A 80 -2.84 -14.64 -3.37
C ALA A 80 -1.88 -15.83 -3.48
N LEU A 81 -0.57 -15.57 -3.62
CA LEU A 81 0.44 -16.62 -3.70
C LEU A 81 0.51 -17.48 -2.43
N LEU A 82 0.24 -16.90 -1.26
CA LEU A 82 0.13 -17.65 -0.01
C LEU A 82 -1.09 -18.55 0.05
N SER A 83 -2.23 -18.03 -0.41
CA SER A 83 -3.49 -18.77 -0.38
C SER A 83 -3.39 -20.04 -1.25
N ASP A 84 -2.75 -19.94 -2.41
CA ASP A 84 -2.51 -21.08 -3.31
C ASP A 84 -1.46 -22.07 -2.75
N SER A 85 -0.47 -21.59 -2.00
CA SER A 85 0.54 -22.43 -1.34
C SER A 85 -0.03 -23.26 -0.18
N SER A 86 -1.08 -22.78 0.48
CA SER A 86 -1.75 -23.48 1.59
C SER A 86 -2.75 -24.56 1.13
N ALA A 87 -3.11 -24.58 -0.14
CA ALA A 87 -4.05 -25.52 -0.75
C ALA A 87 -3.38 -26.76 -1.36
N ARG A 88 -2.05 -26.87 -1.25
CA ARG A 88 -1.23 -27.99 -1.73
C ARG A 88 -0.55 -28.69 -0.56
#